data_AF-A0A836UWL3-F1
#
_entry.id   AF-A0A836UWL3-F1
#
_cell.length_a   1.000
_cell.length_b   1.000
_cell.length_c   1.000
_cell.angle_alpha   90.00
_cell.angle_beta   90.00
_cell.angle_gamma   90.00
#
_symmetry.space_group_name_H-M   'P 1'
#
loop_
_entity.id
_entity.type
_entity.pdbx_description
1 polymer ?
#
loop_
_entity_poly.entity_id
_entity_poly.type
_entity_poly.pdbx_seq_one_letter_code
_entity_poly.pdbx_strand_id
1 'polypeptide(L)' 'MTKTTKAIDFEQQLESLEALVASLESGDLSLEDSLKSFEQGIKVARECQQALKNAEQKVELLTRQGDELVSAHYSLEDDN' A
#
# COMPACT_ATOMS: atom_id res chain seq x y z
N MET A 1 -3.79 9.24 -19.52
CA MET A 1 -4.52 9.33 -18.24
C MET A 1 -4.46 7.98 -17.54
N THR A 2 -3.34 7.58 -16.90
CA THR A 2 -3.19 6.15 -16.50
C THR A 2 -2.26 5.92 -15.30
N LYS A 3 -2.48 6.61 -14.17
CA LYS A 3 -1.75 6.26 -12.92
C LYS A 3 -2.52 6.44 -11.61
N THR A 4 -3.86 6.51 -11.65
CA THR A 4 -4.68 6.81 -10.47
C THR A 4 -5.46 5.60 -9.92
N THR A 5 -5.70 4.57 -10.74
CA THR A 5 -6.61 3.46 -10.38
C THR A 5 -6.14 2.67 -9.15
N LYS A 6 -4.86 2.28 -9.07
CA LYS A 6 -4.33 1.53 -7.91
C LYS A 6 -4.26 2.35 -6.62
N ALA A 7 -4.13 3.68 -6.71
CA ALA A 7 -4.14 4.54 -5.54
C ALA A 7 -5.56 4.70 -4.99
N ILE A 8 -6.54 4.86 -5.89
CA ILE A 8 -7.97 4.84 -5.56
C ILE A 8 -8.35 3.52 -4.89
N ASP A 9 -7.85 2.38 -5.39
CA ASP A 9 -8.14 1.07 -4.77
C ASP A 9 -7.62 0.97 -3.33
N PHE A 10 -6.47 1.57 -2.99
CA PHE A 10 -5.93 1.53 -1.63
C PHE A 10 -6.74 2.41 -0.67
N GLU A 11 -7.02 3.66 -1.06
CA GLU A 11 -7.79 4.59 -0.22
C GLU A 11 -9.19 4.05 0.07
N GLN A 12 -9.84 3.43 -0.92
CA GLN A 12 -11.15 2.79 -0.73
C GLN A 12 -11.10 1.60 0.24
N GLN A 13 -10.04 0.78 0.16
CA GLN A 13 -9.86 -0.33 1.09
C GLN A 13 -9.61 0.18 2.52
N LEU A 14 -8.83 1.25 2.67
CA LEU A 14 -8.58 1.86 3.97
C LEU A 14 -9.87 2.44 4.58
N GLU A 15 -10.65 3.17 3.80
CA GLU A 15 -11.95 3.72 4.24
C GLU A 15 -12.93 2.61 4.63
N SER A 16 -12.95 1.50 3.88
CA SER A 16 -13.77 0.33 4.25
C SER A 16 -13.32 -0.31 5.56
N LEU A 17 -12.01 -0.32 5.85
CA LEU A 17 -11.49 -0.85 7.11
C LEU A 17 -11.87 0.05 8.29
N GLU A 18 -11.76 1.36 8.12
CA GLU A 18 -12.16 2.35 9.12
C GLU A 18 -13.65 2.24 9.46
N ALA A 19 -14.50 2.08 8.44
CA ALA A 19 -15.93 1.87 8.64
C ALA A 19 -16.25 0.57 9.39
N LEU A 20 -15.52 -0.52 9.10
CA LEU A 20 -15.67 -1.79 9.82
C LEU A 20 -15.26 -1.66 11.29
N VAL A 21 -14.16 -0.96 11.57
CA VAL A 21 -13.70 -0.71 12.95
C VAL A 21 -14.72 0.15 13.70
N ALA A 22 -15.21 1.23 13.10
CA ALA A 22 -16.22 2.09 13.72
C ALA A 22 -17.51 1.32 14.06
N SER A 23 -17.94 0.39 13.19
CA SER A 23 -19.10 -0.48 13.43
C SER A 23 -18.86 -1.46 14.60
N LEU A 24 -17.65 -2.01 14.71
CA LEU A 24 -17.26 -2.87 15.84
C LEU A 24 -17.19 -2.11 17.15
N GLU A 25 -16.71 -0.86 17.13
CA GLU A 25 -16.60 0.00 18.31
C GLU A 25 -17.95 0.54 18.79
N SER A 26 -18.95 0.66 17.91
CA SER A 26 -20.29 1.11 18.29
C SER A 26 -21.00 0.11 19.21
N GLY A 27 -20.66 -1.18 19.10
CA GLY A 27 -21.24 -2.25 19.92
C GLY A 27 -22.68 -2.63 19.56
N ASP A 28 -23.22 -2.11 18.45
CA ASP A 28 -24.59 -2.39 18.00
C ASP A 28 -24.72 -3.72 17.22
N LEU A 29 -23.60 -4.37 16.93
CA LEU A 29 -23.55 -5.61 16.16
C LEU A 29 -23.87 -6.82 17.03
N SER A 30 -24.58 -7.78 16.44
CA SER A 30 -24.70 -9.12 17.03
C SER A 30 -23.33 -9.81 17.10
N LEU A 31 -23.21 -10.87 17.91
CA LEU A 31 -21.97 -11.65 17.98
C LEU A 31 -21.57 -12.22 16.61
N GLU A 32 -22.54 -12.72 15.84
CA GLU A 32 -22.29 -13.28 14.51
C GLU A 32 -21.83 -12.19 13.52
N ASP A 33 -22.47 -11.02 13.55
CA ASP A 33 -22.10 -9.91 12.67
C ASP A 33 -20.76 -9.27 13.07
N SER A 34 -20.44 -9.28 14.37
CA SER A 34 -19.13 -8.86 14.89
C SER A 34 -18.03 -9.78 14.37
N LEU A 35 -18.25 -11.10 14.37
CA LEU A 35 -17.29 -12.07 13.84
C LEU A 35 -17.09 -11.91 12.34
N LYS A 36 -18.16 -11.70 11.57
CA LYS A 36 -18.09 -11.43 10.12
C LYS A 36 -17.33 -10.13 9.83
N SER A 37 -17.65 -9.07 10.56
CA SER A 37 -17.00 -7.76 10.41
C SER A 37 -15.50 -7.85 10.75
N PHE A 38 -15.16 -8.61 11.78
CA PHE A 38 -13.77 -8.86 12.15
C PHE A 38 -13.01 -9.64 11.06
N GLU A 39 -13.58 -10.71 10.53
CA GLU A 39 -12.96 -11.49 9.44
C GLU A 39 -12.73 -10.63 8.19
N GLN A 40 -13.73 -9.82 7.82
CA GLN A 40 -13.61 -8.85 6.73
C GLN A 40 -12.52 -7.81 7.01
N GLY A 41 -12.47 -7.25 8.21
CA GLY A 41 -11.45 -6.28 8.61
C GLY A 41 -10.04 -6.85 8.50
N ILE A 42 -9.83 -8.10 8.95
CA ILE A 42 -8.54 -8.78 8.81
C ILE A 42 -8.15 -8.97 7.34
N LYS A 43 -9.10 -9.30 6.47
CA LYS A 43 -8.84 -9.45 5.04
C LYS A 43 -8.40 -8.12 4.42
N VAL A 44 -9.18 -7.05 4.64
CA VAL A 44 -8.89 -5.72 4.08
C VAL A 44 -7.55 -5.17 4.61
N ALA A 45 -7.26 -5.36 5.89
CA ALA A 45 -5.99 -4.96 6.49
C ALA A 45 -4.78 -5.66 5.82
N ARG A 46 -4.90 -6.96 5.50
CA ARG A 46 -3.84 -7.69 4.78
C ARG A 46 -3.64 -7.17 3.36
N GLU A 47 -4.72 -6.85 2.67
CA GLU A 47 -4.65 -6.29 1.31
C GLU A 47 -3.97 -4.92 1.31
N CYS A 48 -4.29 -4.06 2.29
CA CYS A 48 -3.62 -2.78 2.50
C CYS A 48 -2.12 -2.95 2.77
N GLN A 49 -1.73 -3.86 3.66
CA GLN A 49 -0.31 -4.15 3.94
C GLN A 49 0.43 -4.63 2.70
N GLN A 50 -0.19 -5.50 1.90
CA GLN A 50 0.41 -5.98 0.66
C GLN A 50 0.59 -4.85 -0.37
N ALA A 51 -0.38 -3.94 -0.47
CA ALA A 51 -0.28 -2.77 -1.33
C ALA A 51 0.89 -1.86 -0.92
N LEU A 52 1.04 -1.58 0.38
CA LEU A 52 2.16 -0.80 0.92
C LEU A 52 3.51 -1.45 0.64
N LYS A 53 3.63 -2.76 0.88
CA LYS A 53 4.86 -3.51 0.59
C LYS A 53 5.24 -3.44 -0.90
N ASN A 54 4.27 -3.55 -1.79
CA ASN A 54 4.51 -3.42 -3.23
C ASN A 54 4.95 -2.00 -3.61
N ALA A 55 4.41 -0.98 -2.95
CA ALA A 55 4.80 0.40 -3.17
C ALA A 55 6.25 0.65 -2.68
N GLU A 56 6.59 0.15 -1.49
CA GLU A 56 7.94 0.24 -0.92
C GLU A 56 8.98 -0.42 -1.84
N GLN A 57 8.73 -1.65 -2.29
CA GLN A 57 9.61 -2.36 -3.24
C GLN A 57 9.81 -1.57 -4.54
N LYS A 58 8.74 -0.92 -5.03
CA LYS A 58 8.83 -0.11 -6.24
C LYS A 58 9.67 1.14 -6.02
N VAL A 59 9.54 1.80 -4.87
CA VAL A 59 10.38 2.95 -4.50
C VAL A 59 11.84 2.54 -4.38
N GLU A 60 12.11 1.40 -3.74
CA GLU A 60 13.46 0.86 -3.59
C GLU A 60 14.12 0.58 -4.96
N LEU A 61 13.40 -0.07 -5.87
CA LEU A 61 13.89 -0.34 -7.23
C LEU A 61 14.20 0.96 -8.00
N LEU A 62 13.29 1.94 -7.94
CA LEU A 62 13.48 3.23 -8.63
C LEU A 62 14.67 4.02 -8.05
N THR A 63 14.89 3.93 -6.74
CA THR A 63 16.02 4.60 -6.07
C THR A 63 17.34 3.96 -6.49
N ARG A 64 17.42 2.62 -6.50
CA ARG A 64 18.62 1.89 -6.97
C ARG A 64 18.93 2.13 -8.44
N GLN A 65 17.91 2.19 -9.30
CA GLN A 65 18.09 2.55 -10.73
C GLN A 65 18.56 3.99 -10.91
N GLY A 66 18.08 4.91 -10.07
CA GLY A 66 18.58 6.29 -10.04
C GLY A 66 20.08 6.35 -9.70
N ASP A 67 20.52 5.57 -8.71
CA ASP A 67 21.93 5.48 -8.33
C ASP A 67 22.82 4.83 -9.41
N GLU A 68 22.36 3.77 -10.10
CA GLU A 68 23.09 3.20 -11.24
C GLU A 68 23.24 4.18 -12.41
N LEU A 69 22.19 4.95 -12.72
CA LEU A 69 22.26 6.00 -13.76
C LEU A 69 23.22 7.13 -13.39
N VAL A 70 23.32 7.48 -12.10
CA VAL A 70 24.28 8.48 -11.61
C VAL A 70 25.72 7.91 -11.63
N SER A 71 25.91 6.64 -11.28
CA SER A 71 27.23 5.98 -11.31
C SER A 71 27.76 5.77 -12.73
N ALA A 72 26.89 5.50 -13.72
CA ALA A 72 27.32 5.31 -15.11
C ALA A 72 27.69 6.63 -15.82
N HIS A 73 27.17 7.77 -15.35
CA HIS A 73 27.48 9.08 -15.92
C HIS A 73 28.76 9.73 -15.36
N TYR A 74 29.30 9.17 -14.27
CA TYR A 74 30.55 9.60 -13.63
C TYR A 74 31.76 8.69 -13.95
N SER A 75 31.74 7.98 -15.08
CA SER A 75 33.00 7.63 -15.74
C SER A 75 33.45 8.87 -16.49
N LEU A 76 34.07 9.80 -15.76
CA LEU A 76 34.86 10.85 -16.37
C LEU A 76 35.85 10.15 -17.29
N GLU A 77 35.71 10.44 -18.58
CA GLU A 77 36.81 10.41 -19.53
C GLU A 77 37.90 11.33 -18.98
N ASP A 78 38.67 10.86 -17.99
CA ASP A 78 40.00 11.37 -17.73
C ASP A 78 40.94 10.69 -18.75
N ASP A 79 40.71 11.05 -20.02
CA ASP A 79 41.76 11.10 -21.02
C ASP A 79 42.75 12.19 -20.59
N ASN A 80 43.88 11.79 -20.00
CA ASN A 80 45.25 12.24 -20.30
C ASN A 80 46.27 11.86 -19.21
#